data_AF-A0A916Y1I8-F1
#
_entry.id   AF-A0A916Y1I8-F1
#
_cell.length_a   1.000
_cell.length_b   1.000
_cell.length_c   1.000
_cell.angle_alpha   90.00
_cell.angle_beta   90.00
_cell.angle_gamma   90.00
#
_symmetry.space_group_name_H-M   'P 1'
#
loop_
_entity.id
_entity.type
_entity.pdbx_description
1 polymer ?
#
loop_
_entity_poly.entity_id
_entity_poly.type
_entity_poly.pdbx_seq_one_letter_code
_entity_poly.pdbx_strand_id
1 'polypeptide(L)'
;MARRSRPLNTTRSEFWLRKLINEHSNLLNEYLLENKIISKKDIIEWLSPISNDDNAEYYDEEFLEKLKIDKNKLKIPLKEFWPSGGPRWDGIGKTNTNKYFLIEAKAHIEEAVDYGSGAKAIKSINLIEKSIEEAKNFYSNNQSAYWQKPFYQYANRLAHLYYLKELNELNAYVIFIYFCNAPDVVKPTSKEEWTGHIRTIEKVFALNGKCKNKVNFLIDTDKLK
;
A
#
# COMPACT_ATOMS: atom_id res chain seq x y z
N MET A 1 -19.81 4.89 -5.61
CA MET A 1 -18.44 5.41 -5.62
C MET A 1 -17.63 4.58 -4.66
N ALA A 2 -16.54 3.98 -5.14
CA ALA A 2 -15.59 3.19 -4.38
C ALA A 2 -14.69 4.08 -3.51
N ARG A 3 -15.34 4.76 -2.58
CA ARG A 3 -14.77 5.70 -1.60
C ARG A 3 -15.39 5.42 -0.25
N ARG A 4 -14.57 5.36 0.80
CA ARG A 4 -15.03 5.15 2.17
C ARG A 4 -14.60 6.32 3.03
N SER A 5 -15.55 7.20 3.38
CA SER A 5 -15.33 8.22 4.41
C SER A 5 -14.93 7.55 5.72
N ARG A 6 -14.07 8.22 6.46
CA ARG A 6 -13.58 7.71 7.73
C ARG A 6 -14.01 8.62 8.89
N PRO A 7 -14.28 8.06 10.08
CA PRO A 7 -14.73 8.86 11.21
C PRO A 7 -13.66 9.86 11.64
N LEU A 8 -14.05 10.98 12.26
CA LEU A 8 -13.09 11.98 12.75
C LEU A 8 -12.20 11.40 13.86
N ASN A 9 -12.81 10.69 14.80
CA ASN A 9 -12.10 10.01 15.88
C ASN A 9 -11.65 8.64 15.41
N THR A 10 -10.34 8.43 15.39
CA THR A 10 -9.70 7.20 14.95
C THR A 10 -8.62 6.78 15.94
N THR A 11 -8.19 5.54 15.83
CA THR A 11 -7.06 4.98 16.57
C THR A 11 -6.18 4.19 15.61
N ARG A 12 -5.05 3.73 16.12
CA ARG A 12 -4.08 2.85 15.46
C ARG A 12 -3.55 3.47 14.17
N SER A 13 -3.25 2.63 13.18
CA SER A 13 -2.59 3.05 11.94
C SER A 13 -3.34 4.18 11.24
N GLU A 14 -4.66 4.20 11.30
CA GLU A 14 -5.47 5.24 10.69
C GLU A 14 -5.25 6.61 11.34
N PHE A 15 -5.23 6.68 12.68
CA PHE A 15 -4.94 7.92 13.40
C PHE A 15 -3.54 8.44 13.08
N TRP A 16 -2.54 7.56 13.21
CA TRP A 16 -1.14 7.92 12.99
C TRP A 16 -0.85 8.27 11.53
N LEU A 17 -1.52 7.63 10.57
CA LEU A 17 -1.40 7.99 9.15
C LEU A 17 -1.93 9.38 8.87
N ARG A 18 -3.06 9.77 9.49
CA ARG A 18 -3.58 11.13 9.33
C ARG A 18 -2.64 12.17 9.91
N LYS A 19 -2.08 11.92 11.09
CA LYS A 19 -1.04 12.77 11.69
C LYS A 19 0.15 12.90 10.74
N LEU A 20 0.67 11.78 10.26
CA LEU A 20 1.80 11.76 9.34
C LEU A 20 1.51 12.55 8.05
N ILE A 21 0.37 12.33 7.40
CA ILE A 21 0.09 12.94 6.09
C ILE A 21 -0.35 14.40 6.19
N ASN A 22 -1.18 14.76 7.18
CA ASN A 22 -1.75 16.11 7.26
C ASN A 22 -0.87 17.08 8.06
N GLU A 23 -0.08 16.60 9.02
CA GLU A 23 0.68 17.46 9.93
C GLU A 23 2.21 17.29 9.78
N HIS A 24 2.69 16.10 9.41
CA HIS A 24 4.12 15.76 9.41
C HIS A 24 4.61 15.16 8.09
N SER A 25 4.01 15.55 6.96
CA SER A 25 4.30 14.91 5.66
C SER A 25 5.76 15.08 5.21
N ASN A 26 6.45 16.11 5.73
CA ASN A 26 7.87 16.30 5.49
C ASN A 26 8.71 15.09 5.93
N LEU A 27 8.34 14.38 7.01
CA LEU A 27 9.09 13.20 7.47
C LEU A 27 9.08 12.07 6.44
N LEU A 28 7.93 11.83 5.81
CA LEU A 28 7.82 10.84 4.73
C LEU A 28 8.50 11.35 3.45
N ASN A 29 8.32 12.63 3.11
CA ASN A 29 8.93 13.22 1.91
C ASN A 29 10.47 13.18 1.98
N GLU A 30 11.06 13.51 3.13
CA GLU A 30 12.49 13.44 3.40
C GLU A 30 12.99 11.99 3.26
N TYR A 31 12.29 11.03 3.87
CA TYR A 31 12.62 9.62 3.73
C TYR A 31 12.62 9.15 2.26
N LEU A 32 11.61 9.54 1.48
CA LEU A 32 11.52 9.20 0.06
C LEU A 32 12.66 9.85 -0.75
N LEU A 33 13.09 11.06 -0.38
CA LEU A 33 14.19 11.78 -1.02
C LEU A 33 15.54 11.11 -0.71
N GLU A 34 15.82 10.81 0.57
CA GLU A 34 17.05 10.16 1.02
C GLU A 34 17.23 8.77 0.39
N ASN A 35 16.13 8.04 0.22
CA ASN A 35 16.12 6.73 -0.44
C ASN A 35 16.03 6.82 -1.97
N LYS A 36 16.17 8.01 -2.55
CA LYS A 36 16.18 8.25 -4.01
C LYS A 36 14.93 7.76 -4.73
N ILE A 37 13.81 7.65 -4.02
CA ILE A 37 12.49 7.36 -4.59
C ILE A 37 11.98 8.60 -5.32
N ILE A 38 12.19 9.76 -4.72
CA ILE A 38 11.94 11.08 -5.31
C ILE A 38 13.25 11.85 -5.49
N SER A 39 13.19 12.90 -6.30
CA SER A 39 14.26 13.88 -6.49
C SER A 39 13.89 15.22 -5.88
N LYS A 40 14.85 16.14 -5.75
CA LYS A 40 14.59 17.52 -5.25
C LYS A 40 13.61 18.32 -6.13
N LYS A 41 13.33 17.88 -7.35
CA LYS A 41 12.38 18.51 -8.28
C LYS A 41 10.96 17.97 -8.13
N ASP A 42 10.81 16.82 -7.45
CA ASP A 42 9.53 16.19 -7.24
C ASP A 42 8.81 16.88 -6.07
N ILE A 43 7.62 17.41 -6.33
CA ILE A 43 6.73 17.97 -5.32
C ILE A 43 5.60 16.97 -5.13
N ILE A 44 5.44 16.45 -3.91
CA ILE A 44 4.40 15.46 -3.59
C ILE A 44 3.09 16.19 -3.21
N GLU A 45 2.02 15.84 -3.91
CA GLU A 45 0.63 16.12 -3.55
C GLU A 45 0.08 14.85 -2.85
N TRP A 46 -0.09 14.90 -1.52
CA TRP A 46 -0.81 13.86 -0.79
C TRP A 46 -2.31 14.09 -0.96
N LEU A 47 -2.99 13.09 -1.53
CA LEU A 47 -4.37 13.15 -2.01
C LEU A 47 -5.35 12.49 -1.04
N SER A 48 -4.87 11.58 -0.21
CA SER A 48 -5.60 10.94 0.88
C SER A 48 -4.61 10.38 1.92
N PRO A 49 -4.94 10.36 3.22
CA PRO A 49 -6.14 10.96 3.80
C PRO A 49 -6.00 12.49 3.95
N ILE A 50 -7.02 13.24 3.53
CA ILE A 50 -7.09 14.70 3.70
C ILE A 50 -8.43 15.11 4.34
N SER A 51 -8.40 16.15 5.19
CA SER A 51 -9.55 16.55 6.02
C SER A 51 -10.77 17.00 5.21
N ASN A 52 -10.56 17.81 4.16
CA ASN A 52 -11.63 18.31 3.28
C ASN A 52 -12.21 17.23 2.34
N ASP A 53 -11.79 15.97 2.49
CA ASP A 53 -12.29 14.81 1.77
C ASP A 53 -12.57 13.64 2.71
N ASP A 54 -13.09 13.95 3.91
CA ASP A 54 -13.46 13.00 4.98
C ASP A 54 -12.39 11.98 5.35
N ASN A 55 -11.10 12.30 5.11
CA ASN A 55 -9.99 11.36 5.26
C ASN A 55 -10.25 10.01 4.56
N ALA A 56 -10.89 10.05 3.39
CA ALA A 56 -11.46 8.86 2.78
C ALA A 56 -10.43 7.89 2.20
N GLU A 57 -10.70 6.59 2.34
CA GLU A 57 -9.99 5.52 1.65
C GLU A 57 -10.61 5.28 0.27
N TYR A 58 -9.79 4.93 -0.72
CA TYR A 58 -10.23 4.69 -2.10
C TYR A 58 -9.91 3.25 -2.53
N TYR A 59 -10.78 2.68 -3.37
CA TYR A 59 -10.62 1.35 -3.96
C TYR A 59 -11.19 1.33 -5.37
N ASP A 60 -11.06 0.19 -6.07
CA ASP A 60 -11.50 0.00 -7.46
C ASP A 60 -11.02 1.14 -8.40
N GLU A 61 -11.82 1.55 -9.37
CA GLU A 61 -11.43 2.54 -10.38
C GLU A 61 -11.23 3.94 -9.76
N GLU A 62 -11.85 4.21 -8.62
CA GLU A 62 -11.80 5.51 -7.95
C GLU A 62 -10.42 5.85 -7.38
N PHE A 63 -9.57 4.86 -7.03
CA PHE A 63 -8.18 5.19 -6.65
C PHE A 63 -7.35 5.67 -7.85
N LEU A 64 -7.63 5.15 -9.05
CA LEU A 64 -6.99 5.60 -10.30
C LEU A 64 -7.43 7.02 -10.65
N GLU A 65 -8.73 7.30 -10.52
CA GLU A 65 -9.26 8.66 -10.68
C GLU A 65 -8.64 9.63 -9.67
N LYS A 66 -8.49 9.22 -8.40
CA LYS A 66 -7.88 10.05 -7.37
C LYS A 66 -6.43 10.40 -7.71
N LEU A 67 -5.66 9.44 -8.24
CA LEU A 67 -4.31 9.65 -8.77
C LEU A 67 -4.27 10.50 -10.05
N LYS A 68 -5.42 10.87 -10.61
CA LYS A 68 -5.57 11.59 -11.89
C LYS A 68 -4.98 10.79 -13.07
N ILE A 69 -5.08 9.45 -13.00
CA ILE A 69 -4.68 8.54 -14.08
C ILE A 69 -5.83 8.44 -15.09
N ASP A 70 -5.52 8.67 -16.38
CA ASP A 70 -6.48 8.51 -17.46
C ASP A 70 -6.70 7.02 -17.76
N LYS A 71 -7.84 6.50 -17.31
CA LYS A 71 -8.21 5.08 -17.46
C LYS A 71 -8.30 4.63 -18.91
N ASN A 72 -8.57 5.54 -19.85
CA ASN A 72 -8.65 5.21 -21.28
C ASN A 72 -7.26 4.95 -21.90
N LYS A 73 -6.18 5.33 -21.19
CA LYS A 73 -4.80 5.11 -21.62
C LYS A 73 -4.14 3.92 -20.95
N LEU A 74 -4.85 3.22 -20.06
CA LEU A 74 -4.37 1.98 -19.46
C LEU A 74 -4.34 0.89 -20.54
N LYS A 75 -3.21 0.20 -20.64
CA LYS A 75 -3.05 -0.96 -21.54
C LYS A 75 -3.96 -2.09 -21.09
N ILE A 76 -4.06 -2.28 -19.77
CA ILE A 76 -4.91 -3.30 -19.13
C ILE A 76 -5.87 -2.59 -18.18
N PRO A 77 -7.19 -2.57 -18.45
CA PRO A 77 -8.20 -2.04 -17.54
C PRO A 77 -8.21 -2.79 -16.19
N LEU A 78 -8.50 -2.10 -15.08
CA LEU A 78 -8.44 -2.72 -13.75
C LEU A 78 -9.40 -3.90 -13.63
N LYS A 79 -10.61 -3.79 -14.20
CA LYS A 79 -11.60 -4.89 -14.22
C LYS A 79 -11.12 -6.20 -14.87
N GLU A 80 -10.09 -6.14 -15.72
CA GLU A 80 -9.48 -7.31 -16.36
C GLU A 80 -8.37 -7.93 -15.49
N PHE A 81 -7.88 -7.18 -14.50
CA PHE A 81 -6.84 -7.62 -13.58
C PHE A 81 -7.37 -7.91 -12.16
N TRP A 82 -8.39 -7.21 -11.68
CA TRP A 82 -8.91 -7.41 -10.32
C TRP A 82 -10.42 -7.27 -10.29
N PRO A 83 -11.15 -8.11 -9.53
CA PRO A 83 -12.60 -7.96 -9.42
C PRO A 83 -12.99 -6.69 -8.65
N SER A 84 -14.22 -6.22 -8.86
CA SER A 84 -14.81 -5.15 -8.05
C SER A 84 -14.78 -5.48 -6.56
N GLY A 85 -14.61 -4.47 -5.71
CA GLY A 85 -14.36 -4.65 -4.28
C GLY A 85 -12.89 -4.98 -3.99
N GLY A 86 -12.00 -4.40 -4.79
CA GLY A 86 -10.56 -4.49 -4.66
C GLY A 86 -10.03 -3.84 -3.38
N PRO A 87 -8.70 -3.82 -3.23
CA PRO A 87 -8.11 -3.48 -1.97
C PRO A 87 -8.20 -1.96 -1.74
N ARG A 88 -8.44 -1.57 -0.48
CA ARG A 88 -8.62 -0.16 -0.09
C ARG A 88 -7.28 0.45 0.25
N TRP A 89 -6.96 1.63 -0.27
CA TRP A 89 -5.70 2.29 0.04
C TRP A 89 -5.90 3.24 1.21
N ASP A 90 -5.06 3.08 2.23
CA ASP A 90 -5.10 3.90 3.45
C ASP A 90 -4.66 5.34 3.15
N GLY A 91 -3.81 5.50 2.13
CA GLY A 91 -3.39 6.80 1.61
C GLY A 91 -2.96 6.74 0.15
N ILE A 92 -3.00 7.91 -0.49
CA ILE A 92 -2.71 8.09 -1.91
C ILE A 92 -1.93 9.39 -2.07
N GLY A 93 -0.89 9.37 -2.90
CA GLY A 93 -0.14 10.58 -3.26
C GLY A 93 0.40 10.51 -4.67
N LYS A 94 0.83 11.66 -5.21
CA LYS A 94 1.53 11.72 -6.49
C LYS A 94 2.50 12.87 -6.56
N THR A 95 3.48 12.79 -7.46
CA THR A 95 4.35 13.93 -7.77
C THR A 95 3.84 14.72 -8.96
N ASN A 96 4.28 15.97 -9.08
CA ASN A 96 4.20 16.76 -10.32
C ASN A 96 4.86 16.07 -11.54
N THR A 97 5.77 15.13 -11.32
CA THR A 97 6.47 14.33 -12.34
C THR A 97 5.82 12.96 -12.60
N ASN A 98 4.57 12.76 -12.15
CA ASN A 98 3.80 11.53 -12.35
C ASN A 98 4.43 10.26 -11.75
N LYS A 99 5.06 10.38 -10.58
CA LYS A 99 5.24 9.25 -9.68
C LYS A 99 3.98 9.09 -8.84
N TYR A 100 3.51 7.86 -8.68
CA TYR A 100 2.26 7.56 -7.97
C TYR A 100 2.56 6.74 -6.73
N PHE A 101 1.96 7.10 -5.60
CA PHE A 101 2.15 6.45 -4.31
C PHE A 101 0.82 5.91 -3.80
N LEU A 102 0.85 4.65 -3.40
CA LEU A 102 -0.23 3.96 -2.73
C LEU A 102 0.26 3.50 -1.35
N ILE A 103 -0.52 3.74 -0.30
CA ILE A 103 -0.11 3.48 1.09
C ILE A 103 -0.93 2.35 1.69
N GLU A 104 -0.24 1.46 2.42
CA GLU A 104 -0.80 0.52 3.40
C GLU A 104 -0.13 0.81 4.75
N ALA A 105 -0.91 1.04 5.80
CA ALA A 105 -0.42 1.46 7.11
C ALA A 105 -0.81 0.46 8.23
N LYS A 106 0.15 0.16 9.12
CA LYS A 106 -0.02 -0.77 10.24
C LYS A 106 0.55 -0.19 11.52
N ALA A 107 -0.10 -0.44 12.66
CA ALA A 107 0.35 0.00 13.98
C ALA A 107 0.69 -1.16 14.95
N HIS A 108 0.34 -2.39 14.58
CA HIS A 108 0.79 -3.60 15.28
C HIS A 108 0.81 -4.82 14.35
N ILE A 109 1.60 -5.85 14.71
CA ILE A 109 1.85 -7.03 13.86
C ILE A 109 0.55 -7.78 13.51
N GLU A 110 -0.41 -7.85 14.43
CA GLU A 110 -1.66 -8.58 14.22
C GLU A 110 -2.50 -7.99 13.07
N GLU A 111 -2.41 -6.69 12.79
CA GLU A 111 -3.05 -6.08 11.61
C GLU A 111 -2.45 -6.53 10.28
N ALA A 112 -1.23 -7.06 10.28
CA ALA A 112 -0.54 -7.51 9.08
C ALA A 112 -0.86 -8.98 8.73
N VAL A 113 -1.45 -9.74 9.66
CA VAL A 113 -1.78 -11.15 9.48
C VAL A 113 -3.23 -11.30 9.02
N ASP A 114 -3.41 -11.72 7.78
CA ASP A 114 -4.73 -12.01 7.21
C ASP A 114 -4.71 -13.29 6.34
N TYR A 115 -5.89 -13.91 6.20
CA TYR A 115 -6.03 -15.31 5.73
C TYR A 115 -6.80 -15.46 4.41
N GLY A 116 -6.55 -14.57 3.46
CA GLY A 116 -7.05 -14.68 2.08
C GLY A 116 -8.15 -13.69 1.72
N SER A 117 -8.64 -13.79 0.49
CA SER A 117 -9.67 -12.89 -0.02
C SER A 117 -11.03 -13.14 0.63
N GLY A 118 -11.83 -12.09 0.82
CA GLY A 118 -13.25 -12.20 1.19
C GLY A 118 -14.18 -12.50 0.00
N ALA A 119 -13.64 -12.78 -1.19
CA ALA A 119 -14.43 -13.03 -2.38
C ALA A 119 -15.18 -14.36 -2.29
N LYS A 120 -16.44 -14.37 -2.75
CA LYS A 120 -17.32 -15.56 -2.72
C LYS A 120 -17.60 -16.13 -4.11
N ALA A 121 -17.61 -15.27 -5.13
CA ALA A 121 -17.89 -15.69 -6.49
C ALA A 121 -16.65 -16.35 -7.10
N ILE A 122 -16.83 -17.54 -7.69
CA ILE A 122 -15.73 -18.32 -8.29
C ILE A 122 -14.94 -17.52 -9.35
N LYS A 123 -15.65 -16.71 -10.16
CA LYS A 123 -14.99 -15.85 -11.17
C LYS A 123 -14.07 -14.82 -10.52
N SER A 124 -14.49 -14.22 -9.40
CA SER A 124 -13.69 -13.25 -8.64
C SER A 124 -12.49 -13.91 -7.97
N ILE A 125 -12.69 -15.09 -7.38
CA ILE A 125 -11.61 -15.88 -6.76
C ILE A 125 -10.56 -16.21 -7.82
N ASN A 126 -10.95 -16.81 -8.95
CA ASN A 126 -10.02 -17.18 -10.01
C ASN A 126 -9.24 -15.98 -10.56
N LEU A 127 -9.88 -14.81 -10.69
CA LEU A 127 -9.20 -13.59 -11.13
C LEU A 127 -8.18 -13.11 -10.10
N ILE A 128 -8.52 -13.10 -8.80
CA ILE A 128 -7.60 -12.74 -7.72
C ILE A 128 -6.39 -13.68 -7.71
N GLU A 129 -6.63 -15.00 -7.78
CA GLU A 129 -5.57 -16.00 -7.76
C GLU A 129 -4.63 -15.85 -8.95
N LYS A 130 -5.19 -15.68 -10.16
CA LYS A 130 -4.42 -15.42 -11.37
C LYS A 130 -3.54 -14.18 -11.23
N SER A 131 -4.09 -13.08 -10.73
CA SER A 131 -3.38 -11.81 -10.62
C SER A 131 -2.29 -11.81 -9.54
N ILE A 132 -2.53 -12.51 -8.42
CA ILE A 132 -1.49 -12.76 -7.42
C ILE A 132 -0.40 -13.67 -8.00
N GLU A 133 -0.77 -14.69 -8.76
CA GLU A 133 0.19 -15.62 -9.39
C GLU A 133 1.07 -14.90 -10.42
N GLU A 134 0.52 -14.02 -11.26
CA GLU A 134 1.28 -13.18 -12.18
C GLU A 134 2.30 -12.29 -11.45
N ALA A 135 1.86 -11.61 -10.39
CA ALA A 135 2.75 -10.77 -9.59
C ALA A 135 3.82 -11.58 -8.84
N LYS A 136 3.47 -12.76 -8.32
CA LYS A 136 4.42 -13.70 -7.70
C LYS A 136 5.46 -14.13 -8.72
N ASN A 137 5.04 -14.55 -9.92
CA ASN A 137 5.95 -14.98 -10.98
C ASN A 137 6.96 -13.89 -11.36
N PHE A 138 6.57 -12.61 -11.23
CA PHE A 138 7.45 -11.48 -11.48
C PHE A 138 8.42 -11.18 -10.32
N TYR A 139 7.92 -11.08 -9.08
CA TYR A 139 8.70 -10.62 -7.92
C TYR A 139 9.41 -11.72 -7.12
N SER A 140 8.93 -12.96 -7.20
CA SER A 140 9.49 -14.09 -6.45
C SER A 140 10.61 -14.77 -7.23
N ASN A 141 11.61 -15.33 -6.54
CA ASN A 141 12.56 -16.29 -7.13
C ASN A 141 12.16 -17.75 -6.87
N ASN A 142 11.06 -17.99 -6.15
CA ASN A 142 10.58 -19.32 -5.82
C ASN A 142 9.08 -19.42 -6.14
N GLN A 143 8.73 -20.27 -7.10
CA GLN A 143 7.33 -20.45 -7.50
C GLN A 143 6.50 -21.23 -6.48
N SER A 144 7.18 -21.96 -5.58
CA SER A 144 6.54 -22.62 -4.44
C SER A 144 6.30 -21.66 -3.26
N ALA A 145 6.67 -20.38 -3.37
CA ALA A 145 6.37 -19.39 -2.34
C ALA A 145 4.85 -19.20 -2.20
N TYR A 146 4.38 -19.12 -0.96
CA TYR A 146 2.96 -19.11 -0.66
C TYR A 146 2.46 -17.69 -0.40
N TRP A 147 1.86 -17.06 -1.42
CA TRP A 147 1.40 -15.66 -1.37
C TRP A 147 -0.06 -15.50 -0.93
N GLN A 148 -0.85 -16.57 -0.94
CA GLN A 148 -2.28 -16.48 -0.65
C GLN A 148 -2.61 -16.34 0.83
N LYS A 149 -1.77 -16.86 1.73
CA LYS A 149 -1.91 -16.74 3.20
C LYS A 149 -0.65 -17.25 3.92
N PRO A 150 -0.40 -16.83 5.17
CA PRO A 150 -0.87 -15.56 5.74
C PRO A 150 -0.25 -14.39 4.96
N PHE A 151 -0.78 -13.17 5.10
CA PHE A 151 -0.33 -11.93 4.42
C PHE A 151 -0.99 -11.67 3.04
N TYR A 152 -2.25 -12.06 2.87
CA TYR A 152 -2.99 -11.79 1.63
C TYR A 152 -3.10 -10.30 1.31
N GLN A 153 -3.25 -9.43 2.32
CA GLN A 153 -3.21 -7.99 2.13
C GLN A 153 -1.88 -7.57 1.51
N TYR A 154 -0.76 -8.01 2.06
CA TYR A 154 0.55 -7.72 1.47
C TYR A 154 0.67 -8.20 0.01
N ALA A 155 0.19 -9.40 -0.30
CA ALA A 155 0.18 -9.94 -1.67
C ALA A 155 -0.67 -9.11 -2.62
N ASN A 156 -1.87 -8.69 -2.21
CA ASN A 156 -2.74 -7.90 -3.08
C ASN A 156 -2.17 -6.50 -3.36
N ARG A 157 -1.40 -5.92 -2.44
CA ARG A 157 -0.67 -4.65 -2.65
C ARG A 157 0.43 -4.82 -3.68
N LEU A 158 1.20 -5.90 -3.59
CA LEU A 158 2.21 -6.21 -4.60
C LEU A 158 1.58 -6.52 -5.96
N ALA A 159 0.43 -7.19 -6.00
CA ALA A 159 -0.30 -7.42 -7.25
C ALA A 159 -0.74 -6.11 -7.91
N HIS A 160 -1.24 -5.14 -7.13
CA HIS A 160 -1.58 -3.82 -7.69
C HIS A 160 -0.36 -3.01 -8.09
N LEU A 161 0.77 -3.15 -7.40
CA LEU A 161 2.03 -2.56 -7.84
C LEU A 161 2.45 -3.12 -9.21
N TYR A 162 2.40 -4.45 -9.38
CA TYR A 162 2.67 -5.12 -10.65
C TYR A 162 1.73 -4.62 -11.76
N TYR A 163 0.43 -4.51 -11.46
CA TYR A 163 -0.58 -4.00 -12.38
C TYR A 163 -0.28 -2.57 -12.88
N LEU A 164 0.02 -1.65 -11.97
CA LEU A 164 0.28 -0.26 -12.35
C LEU A 164 1.63 -0.16 -13.09
N LYS A 165 2.65 -0.80 -12.55
CA LYS A 165 4.03 -0.58 -12.97
C LYS A 165 4.41 -1.40 -14.19
N GLU A 166 4.12 -2.69 -14.17
CA GLU A 166 4.62 -3.63 -15.18
C GLU A 166 3.59 -3.79 -16.31
N LEU A 167 2.30 -3.93 -15.99
CA LEU A 167 1.26 -4.09 -17.02
C LEU A 167 0.87 -2.76 -17.68
N ASN A 168 0.89 -1.65 -16.92
CA ASN A 168 0.46 -0.33 -17.40
C ASN A 168 1.58 0.71 -17.50
N GLU A 169 2.83 0.33 -17.22
CA GLU A 169 4.03 1.19 -17.38
C GLU A 169 3.98 2.53 -16.63
N LEU A 170 3.26 2.56 -15.50
CA LEU A 170 3.19 3.74 -14.63
C LEU A 170 4.34 3.74 -13.63
N ASN A 171 4.84 4.93 -13.27
CA ASN A 171 5.87 5.07 -12.25
C ASN A 171 5.27 4.99 -10.83
N ALA A 172 4.70 3.82 -10.51
CA ALA A 172 4.00 3.56 -9.27
C ALA A 172 4.90 2.98 -8.18
N TYR A 173 4.54 3.27 -6.94
CA TYR A 173 5.17 2.77 -5.72
C TYR A 173 4.10 2.39 -4.71
N VAL A 174 4.38 1.33 -3.94
CA VAL A 174 3.61 1.00 -2.74
C VAL A 174 4.48 1.30 -1.53
N ILE A 175 3.96 2.10 -0.61
CA ILE A 175 4.61 2.45 0.64
C ILE A 175 3.88 1.73 1.77
N PHE A 176 4.59 0.80 2.40
CA PHE A 176 4.15 0.18 3.65
C PHE A 176 4.66 1.03 4.81
N ILE A 177 3.75 1.62 5.57
CA ILE A 177 4.06 2.44 6.73
C ILE A 177 3.82 1.62 7.99
N TYR A 178 4.84 1.53 8.83
CA TYR A 178 4.83 0.79 10.08
C TYR A 178 5.04 1.76 11.24
N PHE A 179 3.98 2.02 11.99
CA PHE A 179 4.04 2.87 13.18
C PHE A 179 4.62 2.07 14.35
N CYS A 180 5.80 2.50 14.80
CA CYS A 180 6.51 1.90 15.91
C CYS A 180 6.00 2.51 17.22
N ASN A 181 5.90 1.67 18.26
CA ASN A 181 5.57 2.09 19.62
C ASN A 181 4.24 2.86 19.74
N ALA A 182 3.25 2.55 18.88
CA ALA A 182 1.95 3.19 18.91
C ALA A 182 1.25 2.96 20.28
N PRO A 183 0.92 4.01 21.05
CA PRO A 183 0.41 3.88 22.41
C PRO A 183 -1.07 3.44 22.49
N ASP A 184 -1.78 3.45 21.36
CA ASP A 184 -3.21 3.15 21.26
C ASP A 184 -3.51 1.73 20.75
N VAL A 185 -2.51 0.84 20.80
CA VAL A 185 -2.66 -0.61 20.62
C VAL A 185 -2.31 -1.35 21.92
N VAL A 186 -2.90 -2.53 22.11
CA VAL A 186 -2.68 -3.36 23.32
C VAL A 186 -1.22 -3.77 23.47
N LYS A 187 -0.58 -4.11 22.34
CA LYS A 187 0.83 -4.48 22.28
C LYS A 187 1.54 -3.61 21.23
N PRO A 188 2.13 -2.47 21.64
CA PRO A 188 2.92 -1.65 20.75
C PRO A 188 4.05 -2.46 20.13
N THR A 189 4.26 -2.30 18.81
CA THR A 189 5.32 -3.02 18.08
C THR A 189 6.55 -2.13 17.94
N SER A 190 7.71 -2.61 18.38
CA SER A 190 8.98 -1.88 18.26
C SER A 190 9.51 -1.87 16.83
N LYS A 191 10.52 -1.03 16.56
CA LYS A 191 11.19 -1.00 15.26
C LYS A 191 11.86 -2.35 14.93
N GLU A 192 12.45 -3.00 15.93
CA GLU A 192 13.12 -4.29 15.80
C GLU A 192 12.10 -5.41 15.49
N GLU A 193 10.95 -5.40 16.18
CA GLU A 193 9.85 -6.33 15.92
C GLU A 193 9.29 -6.16 14.50
N TRP A 194 9.06 -4.91 14.07
CA TRP A 194 8.64 -4.62 12.69
C TRP A 194 9.67 -5.10 11.67
N THR A 195 10.95 -4.84 11.92
CA THR A 195 12.04 -5.28 11.03
C THR A 195 12.07 -6.80 10.89
N GLY A 196 11.93 -7.52 12.01
CA GLY A 196 11.82 -8.98 12.02
C GLY A 196 10.59 -9.49 11.27
N HIS A 197 9.44 -8.86 11.49
CA HIS A 197 8.19 -9.22 10.83
C HIS A 197 8.24 -9.02 9.30
N ILE A 198 8.75 -7.87 8.86
CA ILE A 198 8.95 -7.56 7.43
C ILE A 198 9.87 -8.61 6.80
N ARG A 199 11.00 -8.92 7.44
CA ARG A 199 11.93 -9.96 6.95
C ARG A 199 11.25 -11.32 6.81
N THR A 200 10.35 -11.66 7.74
CA THR A 200 9.55 -12.89 7.67
C THR A 200 8.63 -12.88 6.45
N ILE A 201 7.85 -11.82 6.23
CA ILE A 201 6.97 -11.71 5.05
C ILE A 201 7.79 -11.85 3.77
N GLU A 202 8.88 -11.09 3.64
CA GLU A 202 9.72 -11.10 2.44
C GLU A 202 10.34 -12.47 2.17
N LYS A 203 10.69 -13.22 3.22
CA LYS A 203 11.21 -14.58 3.12
C LYS A 203 10.13 -15.57 2.70
N VAL A 204 8.92 -15.50 3.27
CA VAL A 204 7.77 -16.34 2.89
C VAL A 204 7.42 -16.11 1.42
N PHE A 205 7.48 -14.86 0.97
CA PHE A 205 7.15 -14.47 -0.39
C PHE A 205 8.31 -14.71 -1.37
N ALA A 206 9.49 -15.06 -0.87
CA ALA A 206 10.72 -15.27 -1.61
C ALA A 206 11.05 -14.10 -2.57
N LEU A 207 10.86 -12.87 -2.07
CA LEU A 207 11.11 -11.66 -2.85
C LEU A 207 12.59 -11.58 -3.25
N ASN A 208 12.85 -11.27 -4.52
CA ASN A 208 14.17 -11.43 -5.13
C ASN A 208 14.89 -10.10 -5.45
N GLY A 209 14.66 -9.04 -4.68
CA GLY A 209 15.25 -7.72 -4.92
C GLY A 209 14.72 -6.98 -6.17
N LYS A 210 13.85 -7.60 -6.98
CA LYS A 210 13.15 -6.93 -8.10
C LYS A 210 12.02 -5.98 -7.64
N CYS A 211 11.54 -6.12 -6.40
CA CYS A 211 10.48 -5.28 -5.84
C CYS A 211 11.01 -3.91 -5.34
N LYS A 212 11.72 -3.17 -6.20
CA LYS A 212 12.38 -1.89 -5.84
C LYS A 212 11.39 -0.75 -5.59
N ASN A 213 10.19 -0.85 -6.14
CA ASN A 213 9.13 0.14 -5.99
C ASN A 213 8.23 -0.11 -4.76
N LYS A 214 8.56 -1.15 -3.97
CA LYS A 214 7.99 -1.37 -2.65
C LYS A 214 8.89 -0.70 -1.61
N VAL A 215 8.33 0.24 -0.86
CA VAL A 215 9.03 1.02 0.16
C VAL A 215 8.50 0.63 1.53
N ASN A 216 9.38 0.23 2.45
CA ASN A 216 9.03 0.10 3.86
C ASN A 216 9.44 1.39 4.56
N PHE A 217 8.54 2.03 5.30
CA PHE A 217 8.83 3.21 6.12
C PHE A 217 8.44 2.91 7.56
N LEU A 218 9.44 2.83 8.44
CA LEU A 218 9.25 2.61 9.87
C LEU A 218 9.40 3.95 10.58
N ILE A 219 8.37 4.36 11.33
CA ILE A 219 8.37 5.64 12.05
C ILE A 219 7.86 5.45 13.47
N ASP A 220 8.59 6.01 14.44
CA ASP A 220 8.14 6.04 15.82
C ASP A 220 7.03 7.08 16.00
N THR A 221 5.93 6.69 16.66
CA THR A 221 4.80 7.59 16.92
C THR A 221 5.16 8.80 17.79
N ASP A 222 6.24 8.75 18.57
CA ASP A 222 6.76 9.92 19.30
C ASP A 222 7.19 11.06 18.38
N LYS A 223 7.53 10.78 17.12
CA LYS A 223 7.84 11.82 16.12
C LYS A 223 6.61 12.54 15.57
N LEU A 224 5.41 12.08 15.93
CA LEU A 224 4.12 12.57 15.42
C LEU A 224 3.26 13.19 16.54
N LYS A 225 3.88 13.45 17.70
CA LYS A 225 3.26 14.06 18.87
C LYS A 225 3.57 15.55 18.95
#